data_AF-A0A379GAF3-F1
#
_entry.id   AF-A0A379GAF3-F1
#
_cell.length_a   1.000
_cell.length_b   1.000
_cell.length_c   1.000
_cell.angle_alpha   90.00
_cell.angle_beta   90.00
_cell.angle_gamma   90.00
#
_symmetry.space_group_name_H-M   'P 1'
#
loop_
_entity.id
_entity.type
_entity.pdbx_description
1 polymer ?
#
loop_
_entity_poly.entity_id
_entity_poly.type
_entity_poly.pdbx_seq_one_letter_code
_entity_poly.pdbx_strand_id
1 'polypeptide(L)'
;MRFALRNKDKLIQAFGEPFYCELVECLKKHFESDTANDRYRIEGLNKEAIKVTSSTAGKVHIFAVIGQMYDVVKLAYYKTVHQ
;
A
#
# COMPACT_ATOMS: atom_id res chain seq x y z
N MET A 1 9.41 7.32 8.74
CA MET A 1 8.08 6.70 8.56
C MET A 1 8.21 5.23 8.26
N ARG A 2 7.68 4.38 9.14
CA ARG A 2 7.53 2.93 8.96
C ARG A 2 6.11 2.61 8.50
N PHE A 3 5.90 1.46 7.88
CA PHE A 3 4.56 0.97 7.52
C PHE A 3 4.33 -0.45 8.01
N ALA A 4 3.06 -0.81 8.16
CA ALA A 4 2.59 -2.13 8.53
C ALA A 4 1.46 -2.54 7.60
N LEU A 5 1.71 -3.53 6.72
CA LEU A 5 0.71 -4.02 5.78
C LEU A 5 -0.15 -5.12 6.45
N ARG A 6 -1.41 -4.80 6.76
CA ARG A 6 -2.45 -5.77 7.10
C ARG A 6 -2.89 -6.55 5.85
N ASN A 7 -3.40 -7.75 6.08
CA ASN A 7 -3.79 -8.73 5.05
C ASN A 7 -2.62 -9.45 4.37
N LYS A 8 -1.44 -9.53 5.01
CA LYS A 8 -0.31 -10.36 4.56
C LYS A 8 -0.78 -11.78 4.16
N ASP A 9 -1.41 -12.52 5.07
CA ASP A 9 -1.90 -13.88 4.79
C ASP A 9 -2.83 -13.95 3.59
N LYS A 10 -3.81 -13.05 3.48
CA LYS A 10 -4.75 -13.04 2.35
C LYS A 10 -4.07 -12.73 1.03
N LEU A 11 -3.07 -11.83 1.04
CA LEU A 11 -2.30 -11.49 -0.15
C LEU A 11 -1.41 -12.63 -0.59
N ILE A 12 -0.69 -13.25 0.34
CA ILE A 12 0.17 -14.41 0.07
C ILE A 12 -0.69 -15.57 -0.44
N GLN A 13 -1.86 -15.80 0.15
CA GLN A 13 -2.76 -16.86 -0.27
C GLN A 13 -3.41 -16.59 -1.65
N ALA A 14 -3.72 -15.34 -1.98
CA ALA A 14 -4.39 -14.99 -3.23
C ALA A 14 -3.43 -14.77 -4.41
N PHE A 15 -2.27 -14.16 -4.18
CA PHE A 15 -1.32 -13.74 -5.21
C PHE A 15 0.06 -14.39 -5.08
N GLY A 16 0.35 -15.06 -3.96
CA GLY A 16 1.64 -15.65 -3.66
C GLY A 16 2.56 -14.74 -2.84
N GLU A 17 3.52 -15.38 -2.18
CA GLU A 17 4.60 -14.72 -1.45
C GLU A 17 5.43 -13.71 -2.28
N PRO A 18 5.81 -13.98 -3.55
CA PRO A 18 6.59 -13.02 -4.33
C PRO A 18 5.84 -11.71 -4.59
N PHE A 19 4.52 -11.76 -4.80
CA PHE A 19 3.72 -10.56 -4.98
C PHE A 19 3.67 -9.71 -3.71
N TYR A 20 3.52 -10.35 -2.55
CA TYR A 20 3.58 -9.65 -1.26
C TYR A 20 4.95 -8.99 -1.04
N CYS A 21 6.04 -9.66 -1.40
CA CYS A 21 7.39 -9.10 -1.28
C CYS A 21 7.54 -7.84 -2.16
N GLU A 22 7.08 -7.90 -3.42
CA GLU A 22 7.06 -6.75 -4.34
C GLU A 22 6.26 -5.57 -3.77
N LEU A 23 5.09 -5.82 -3.18
CA LEU A 23 4.27 -4.77 -2.54
C LEU A 23 5.02 -4.10 -1.39
N VAL A 24 5.70 -4.87 -0.55
CA VAL A 24 6.49 -4.35 0.58
C VAL A 24 7.68 -3.53 0.08
N GLU A 25 8.37 -3.97 -0.97
CA GLU A 25 9.45 -3.20 -1.58
C GLU A 25 8.96 -1.89 -2.21
N CYS A 26 7.83 -1.92 -2.92
CA CYS A 26 7.22 -0.74 -3.50
C CYS A 26 6.79 0.25 -2.41
N LEU A 27 6.19 -0.26 -1.32
CA LEU A 27 5.84 0.55 -0.16
C LEU A 27 7.08 1.17 0.47
N LYS A 28 8.16 0.40 0.70
CA LYS A 28 9.43 0.95 1.22
C LYS A 28 9.92 2.11 0.37
N LYS A 29 10.07 1.91 -0.94
CA LYS A 29 10.50 2.97 -1.86
C LYS A 29 9.58 4.19 -1.82
N HIS A 30 8.27 3.97 -1.74
CA HIS A 30 7.29 5.06 -1.65
C HIS A 30 7.32 5.82 -0.33
N PHE A 31 7.70 5.18 0.78
CA PHE A 31 7.91 5.84 2.08
C PHE A 31 9.32 6.45 2.21
N GLU A 32 10.29 5.99 1.42
CA GLU A 32 11.64 6.55 1.34
C GLU A 32 11.72 7.78 0.42
N SER A 33 11.02 7.75 -0.73
CA SER A 33 10.70 8.98 -1.46
C SER A 33 9.68 9.76 -0.63
N ASP A 34 9.89 11.06 -0.43
CA ASP A 34 9.04 11.96 0.38
C ASP A 34 7.57 12.06 -0.10
N THR A 35 7.16 11.23 -1.06
CA THR A 35 5.81 11.03 -1.58
C THR A 35 4.86 10.32 -0.60
N ALA A 36 5.33 9.90 0.57
CA ALA A 36 4.55 9.28 1.65
C ALA A 36 3.32 10.09 2.11
N ASN A 37 3.24 11.36 1.71
CA ASN A 37 2.15 12.27 2.05
C ASN A 37 1.04 12.36 0.98
N ASP A 38 1.13 11.61 -0.13
CA ASP A 38 0.08 11.56 -1.16
C ASP A 38 -1.09 10.65 -0.71
N ARG A 39 -1.69 11.03 0.42
CA ARG A 39 -2.89 10.40 0.97
C ARG A 39 -4.10 11.04 0.32
N TYR A 40 -4.97 10.22 -0.23
CA TYR A 40 -6.24 10.67 -0.79
C TYR A 40 -7.37 9.89 -0.14
N ARG A 41 -8.52 10.54 -0.01
CA ARG A 41 -9.73 9.90 0.51
C ARG A 41 -10.40 9.13 -0.62
N ILE A 42 -10.68 7.85 -0.42
CA ILE A 42 -11.47 7.07 -1.38
C ILE A 42 -12.94 7.36 -1.10
N GLU A 43 -13.67 7.94 -2.05
CA GLU A 43 -15.13 8.07 -1.94
C GLU A 43 -15.76 6.67 -1.79
N GLY A 44 -16.43 6.44 -0.65
CA GLY A 44 -16.98 5.13 -0.25
C GLY A 44 -16.20 4.42 0.86
N LEU A 45 -14.93 4.79 1.11
CA LEU A 45 -14.20 4.39 2.31
C LEU A 45 -14.00 5.62 3.19
N ASN A 46 -14.52 5.61 4.42
CA ASN A 46 -14.21 6.64 5.44
C ASN A 46 -12.75 6.55 5.95
N LYS A 47 -11.81 6.19 5.07
CA LYS A 47 -10.41 5.97 5.34
C LYS A 47 -9.57 6.60 4.25
N GLU A 48 -8.44 7.14 4.65
CA GLU A 48 -7.42 7.60 3.73
C GLU A 48 -6.84 6.41 2.97
N ALA A 49 -6.27 6.66 1.79
CA ALA A 49 -5.55 5.67 1.01
C ALA A 49 -4.32 6.31 0.38
N ILE A 50 -3.33 5.48 0.08
CA ILE A 50 -2.11 5.86 -0.63
C ILE A 50 -2.06 5.10 -1.95
N LYS A 51 -1.54 5.76 -2.97
CA LYS A 51 -1.27 5.16 -4.29
C LYS A 51 0.22 4.89 -4.37
N VAL A 52 0.57 3.64 -4.54
CA VAL A 52 1.96 3.20 -4.70
C VAL A 52 2.10 2.68 -6.12
N THR A 53 2.86 3.40 -6.93
CA THR A 53 3.27 2.92 -8.25
C THR A 53 4.22 1.74 -8.07
N SER A 54 3.88 0.58 -8.63
CA SER A 54 4.84 -0.51 -8.75
C SER A 54 5.94 -0.12 -9.73
N SER A 55 7.15 -0.63 -9.51
CA SER A 55 8.21 -0.58 -10.53
C SER A 55 7.84 -1.41 -11.78
N THR A 56 6.85 -2.30 -11.67
CA THR A 56 6.35 -3.10 -12.77
C THR A 56 5.32 -2.32 -13.59
N ALA A 57 5.60 -2.14 -14.89
CA ALA A 57 4.90 -1.28 -15.85
C ALA A 57 3.37 -1.15 -15.63
N GLY A 58 2.93 0.08 -15.33
CA GLY A 58 1.52 0.49 -15.34
C GLY A 58 0.65 0.00 -14.17
N LYS A 59 1.22 -0.64 -13.13
CA LYS A 59 0.45 -1.09 -11.97
C LYS A 59 0.53 -0.08 -10.83
N VAL A 60 -0.63 0.43 -10.40
CA VAL A 60 -0.77 1.26 -9.21
C VAL A 60 -1.47 0.46 -8.13
N HIS A 61 -0.75 0.18 -7.05
CA HIS A 61 -1.29 -0.47 -5.87
C HIS A 61 -1.90 0.57 -4.94
N ILE A 62 -3.19 0.40 -4.65
CA ILE A 62 -3.92 1.25 -3.70
C ILE A 62 -3.96 0.55 -2.35
N PHE A 63 -3.50 1.27 -1.33
CA PHE A 63 -3.53 0.81 0.05
C PHE A 63 -4.37 1.76 0.89
N ALA A 64 -5.38 1.24 1.58
CA ALA A 64 -6.15 2.00 2.54
C ALA A 64 -5.38 2.13 3.87
N VAL A 65 -5.22 3.35 4.37
CA VAL A 65 -4.70 3.64 5.70
C VAL A 65 -5.79 3.28 6.72
N ILE A 66 -5.53 2.21 7.48
CA ILE A 66 -6.43 1.73 8.55
C ILE A 66 -6.18 2.50 9.85
N GLY A 67 -5.00 3.10 10.00
CA GLY A 67 -4.65 3.95 11.11
C GLY A 67 -3.15 4.23 11.13
N GLN A 68 -2.72 5.16 11.97
CA GLN A 68 -1.32 5.48 12.19
C GLN A 68 -1.05 5.38 13.69
N MET A 69 0.05 4.73 14.06
CA MET A 69 0.47 4.59 15.44
C MET A 69 1.94 4.97 15.55
N TYR A 70 2.24 6.07 16.23
CA TYR A 70 3.58 6.69 16.23
C TYR A 70 4.09 6.92 14.81
N ASP A 71 5.29 6.43 14.51
CA ASP A 71 5.92 6.49 13.19
C ASP A 71 5.46 5.35 12.25
N VAL A 72 4.52 4.49 12.67
CA VAL A 72 4.06 3.31 11.90
C VAL A 72 2.68 3.56 11.30
N VAL A 73 2.59 3.57 9.96
CA VAL A 73 1.32 3.64 9.22
C VAL A 73 0.78 2.23 8.96
N LYS A 74 -0.41 1.91 9.49
CA LYS A 74 -1.11 0.64 9.22
C LYS A 74 -1.89 0.76 7.92
N LEU A 75 -1.52 -0.04 6.95
CA LEU A 75 -2.08 -0.07 5.60
C LEU A 75 -2.82 -1.39 5.38
N ALA A 76 -3.85 -1.37 4.55
CA ALA A 76 -4.50 -2.57 4.03
C ALA A 76 -4.53 -2.49 2.51
N TYR A 77 -4.11 -3.55 1.84
CA TYR A 77 -4.24 -3.62 0.39
C TYR A 77 -5.72 -3.55 0.00
N TYR A 78 -6.04 -2.63 -0.92
CA TYR A 78 -7.40 -2.40 -1.39
C TYR A 78 -7.58 -2.98 -2.80
N LYS A 79 -6.85 -2.44 -3.78
CA LYS A 79 -6.87 -2.93 -5.16
C LYS A 79 -5.62 -2.54 -5.91
N THR A 80 -5.32 -3.25 -6.98
CA THR A 80 -4.37 -2.80 -8.00
C THR A 80 -5.18 -2.24 -9.16
N VAL A 81 -4.78 -1.06 -9.64
CA VAL A 81 -5.32 -0.44 -10.84
C VAL A 81 -4.27 -0.55 -11.92
N HIS A 82 -4.67 -1.06 -13.08
CA HIS A 82 -3.89 -0.96 -14.30
C HIS A 82 -4.21 0.40 -14.92
N GLN A 83 -3.19 1.26 -15.04
CA GLN A 83 -3.32 2.55 -15.69
C GLN A 83 -3.10 2.41 -17.20
#